data_AF-A0A6G2DBT4-F1
#
_entry.id   AF-A0A6G2DBT4-F1
#
_cell.length_a   1.000
_cell.length_b   1.000
_cell.length_c   1.000
_cell.angle_alpha   90.00
_cell.angle_beta   90.00
_cell.angle_gamma   90.00
#
_symmetry.space_group_name_H-M   'P 1'
#
loop_
_entity.id
_entity.type
_entity.pdbx_description
1 polymer ?
#
loop_
_entity_poly.entity_id
_entity_poly.type
_entity_poly.pdbx_seq_one_letter_code
_entity_poly.pdbx_strand_id
1 'polypeptide(L)'
;GGTHVGNTSEIGLFKIVKEEGIGSGTRRILAVTGKEAFEAYREQEDALKAVAATLKAPQVKEVPHKVEGLQEQLRQLQKENAELKEKAAAAAAGDIFKDVKEVNGHRYIASQVSVSDAGALRTFADNWKQKDYSDLLVLVAAIGDKVNVLVASKTKDLHAGNLVKELAPIIDGRGGGKPDMAMAGGSNQAKIQELLDAVAGKL
;
A
#
# COMPACT_ATOMS: atom_id res chain seq x y z
N GLY A 1 8.08 -29.20 -52.33
CA GLY A 1 7.20 -30.25 -51.78
C GLY A 1 7.84 -30.80 -50.54
N GLY A 2 7.08 -30.98 -49.46
CA GLY A 2 7.57 -31.56 -48.21
C GLY A 2 7.23 -33.05 -48.11
N THR A 3 7.57 -33.67 -46.98
CA THR A 3 7.09 -35.01 -46.62
C THR A 3 5.64 -34.91 -46.15
N HIS A 4 4.77 -35.77 -46.69
CA HIS A 4 3.35 -35.81 -46.35
C HIS A 4 2.95 -37.19 -45.83
N VAL A 5 1.96 -37.20 -44.95
CA VAL A 5 1.29 -38.41 -44.44
C VAL A 5 0.41 -39.05 -45.50
N GLY A 6 0.06 -40.34 -45.32
CA GLY A 6 -0.81 -41.08 -46.24
C GLY A 6 -2.26 -40.62 -46.19
N ASN A 7 -2.73 -40.24 -45.01
CA ASN A 7 -4.04 -39.62 -44.80
C ASN A 7 -4.06 -38.78 -43.51
N THR A 8 -5.09 -37.95 -43.33
CA THR A 8 -5.15 -36.99 -42.21
C THR A 8 -5.28 -37.63 -40.83
N SER A 9 -5.73 -38.89 -40.72
CA SER A 9 -5.86 -39.56 -39.42
C SER A 9 -4.50 -39.86 -38.78
N GLU A 10 -3.44 -39.97 -39.59
CA GLU A 10 -2.06 -40.15 -39.12
C GLU A 10 -1.51 -38.92 -38.36
N ILE A 11 -2.09 -37.74 -38.59
CA ILE A 11 -1.73 -36.49 -37.88
C ILE A 11 -2.26 -36.51 -36.44
N GLY A 12 -3.40 -37.15 -36.21
CA GLY A 12 -4.02 -37.28 -34.90
C GLY A 12 -4.55 -35.95 -34.34
N LEU A 13 -4.33 -35.73 -33.05
CA LEU A 13 -4.75 -34.50 -32.36
C LEU A 13 -4.09 -33.28 -33.00
N PHE A 14 -4.81 -32.17 -33.09
CA PHE A 14 -4.30 -30.87 -33.50
C PHE A 14 -4.63 -29.85 -32.42
N LYS A 15 -3.60 -29.20 -31.88
CA LYS A 15 -3.75 -28.19 -30.83
C LYS A 15 -3.10 -26.88 -31.26
N ILE A 16 -3.89 -25.81 -31.21
CA ILE A 16 -3.36 -24.44 -31.29
C ILE A 16 -2.75 -24.09 -29.94
N VAL A 17 -1.45 -23.82 -29.91
CA VAL A 17 -0.71 -23.43 -28.71
C VAL A 17 -0.78 -21.92 -28.53
N LYS A 18 -0.67 -21.17 -29.62
CA LYS A 18 -0.64 -19.71 -29.60
C LYS A 18 -1.16 -19.15 -30.90
N GLU A 19 -1.81 -18.00 -30.80
CA GLU A 19 -2.17 -17.16 -31.92
C GLU A 19 -1.66 -15.74 -31.66
N GLU A 20 -0.97 -15.14 -32.63
CA GLU A 20 -0.44 -13.78 -32.51
C GLU A 20 -0.64 -12.97 -33.79
N GLY A 21 -0.94 -11.67 -33.63
CA GLY A 21 -1.01 -10.73 -34.74
C GLY A 21 0.39 -10.35 -35.20
N ILE A 22 0.65 -10.44 -36.50
CA ILE A 22 1.96 -10.12 -37.10
C ILE A 22 1.92 -8.91 -38.04
N GLY A 23 0.76 -8.27 -38.18
CA GLY A 23 0.54 -7.08 -39.02
C GLY A 23 -0.94 -6.82 -39.26
N SER A 24 -1.25 -5.79 -40.05
CA SER A 24 -2.64 -5.49 -40.43
C SER A 24 -3.23 -6.65 -41.23
N GLY A 25 -4.30 -7.26 -40.71
CA GLY A 25 -5.02 -8.36 -41.36
C GLY A 25 -4.31 -9.73 -41.36
N THR A 26 -3.16 -9.89 -40.69
CA THR A 26 -2.40 -11.16 -40.68
C THR A 26 -2.20 -11.71 -39.28
N ARG A 27 -2.44 -13.02 -39.12
CA ARG A 27 -2.33 -13.75 -37.85
C ARG A 27 -1.46 -14.99 -38.05
N ARG A 28 -0.60 -15.27 -37.08
CA ARG A 28 0.23 -16.48 -37.02
C ARG A 28 -0.37 -17.42 -35.99
N ILE A 29 -0.58 -18.66 -36.41
CA ILE A 29 -0.99 -19.76 -35.54
C ILE A 29 0.22 -20.65 -35.32
N LEU A 30 0.55 -20.89 -34.06
CA LEU A 30 1.47 -21.93 -33.65
C LEU A 30 0.64 -23.11 -33.17
N ALA A 31 0.81 -24.26 -33.81
CA ALA A 31 0.09 -25.47 -33.49
C ALA A 31 1.04 -26.67 -33.45
N VAL A 32 0.68 -27.64 -32.63
CA VAL A 32 1.35 -28.94 -32.53
C VAL A 32 0.32 -30.03 -32.81
N THR A 33 0.78 -31.18 -33.29
CA THR A 33 -0.08 -32.32 -33.60
C THR A 33 0.36 -33.58 -32.86
N GLY A 34 -0.40 -34.67 -32.98
CA GLY A 34 0.00 -35.99 -32.51
C GLY A 34 0.35 -36.02 -31.01
N LYS A 35 1.54 -36.54 -30.70
CA LYS A 35 2.02 -36.73 -29.34
C LYS A 35 2.24 -35.40 -28.62
N GLU A 36 2.84 -34.43 -29.31
CA GLU A 36 3.14 -33.11 -28.77
C GLU A 36 1.84 -32.35 -28.41
N ALA A 37 0.78 -32.54 -29.21
CA ALA A 37 -0.54 -32.00 -28.86
C ALA A 37 -1.12 -32.62 -27.59
N PHE A 38 -0.97 -33.94 -27.41
CA PHE A 38 -1.41 -34.63 -26.20
C PHE A 38 -0.64 -34.17 -24.97
N GLU A 39 0.69 -34.12 -25.04
CA GLU A 39 1.55 -33.63 -23.95
C GLU A 39 1.21 -32.19 -23.56
N ALA A 40 0.97 -31.32 -24.55
CA ALA A 40 0.55 -29.94 -24.29
C ALA A 40 -0.85 -29.83 -23.66
N TYR A 41 -1.76 -30.78 -23.84
CA TYR A 41 -3.01 -30.84 -23.06
C TYR A 41 -2.75 -31.35 -21.65
N ARG A 42 -1.90 -32.37 -21.51
CA ARG A 42 -1.59 -32.97 -20.22
C ARG A 42 -0.90 -31.97 -19.28
N GLU A 43 0.04 -31.19 -19.79
CA GLU A 43 0.71 -30.13 -19.03
C GLU A 43 -0.28 -29.09 -18.49
N GLN A 44 -1.24 -28.65 -19.32
CA GLN A 44 -2.28 -27.72 -18.89
C GLN A 44 -3.21 -28.34 -17.85
N GLU A 45 -3.57 -29.62 -18.00
CA GLU A 45 -4.36 -30.36 -17.03
C GLU A 45 -3.64 -30.46 -15.68
N ASP A 46 -2.36 -30.82 -15.69
CA ASP A 46 -1.55 -30.99 -14.49
C ASP A 46 -1.31 -29.65 -13.77
N ALA A 47 -1.06 -28.57 -14.52
CA ALA A 47 -1.01 -27.22 -13.96
C ALA A 47 -2.33 -26.82 -13.28
N LEU A 48 -3.48 -27.10 -13.92
CA LEU A 48 -4.78 -26.77 -13.35
C LEU A 48 -5.10 -27.62 -12.11
N LYS A 49 -4.70 -28.90 -12.09
CA LYS A 49 -4.79 -29.77 -10.90
C LYS A 49 -3.92 -29.28 -9.75
N ALA A 50 -2.71 -28.79 -10.02
CA ALA A 50 -1.85 -28.21 -8.99
C ALA A 50 -2.49 -26.97 -8.34
N VAL A 51 -3.12 -26.11 -9.15
CA VAL A 51 -3.90 -24.97 -8.65
C VAL A 51 -5.10 -25.43 -7.82
N ALA A 52 -5.85 -26.44 -8.29
CA ALA A 52 -6.97 -27.01 -7.56
C ALA A 52 -6.55 -27.55 -6.18
N ALA A 53 -5.43 -28.26 -6.10
CA ALA A 53 -4.89 -28.77 -4.84
C ALA A 53 -4.51 -27.62 -3.88
N THR A 54 -3.85 -26.58 -4.40
CA THR A 54 -3.47 -25.39 -3.63
C THR A 54 -4.68 -24.67 -3.04
N LEU A 55 -5.74 -24.51 -3.84
CA LEU A 55 -7.00 -23.88 -3.42
C LEU A 55 -7.92 -24.83 -2.64
N LYS A 56 -7.52 -26.10 -2.44
CA LYS A 56 -8.35 -27.17 -1.87
C LYS A 56 -9.71 -27.27 -2.55
N ALA A 57 -9.73 -27.15 -3.87
CA ALA A 57 -10.92 -27.33 -4.69
C ALA A 57 -11.19 -28.83 -4.88
N PRO A 58 -12.37 -29.35 -4.48
CA PRO A 58 -12.72 -30.77 -4.65
C PRO A 58 -12.69 -31.23 -6.11
N GLN A 59 -13.03 -30.32 -7.04
CA GLN A 59 -13.03 -30.59 -8.47
C GLN A 59 -12.32 -29.48 -9.23
N VAL A 60 -11.56 -29.85 -10.26
CA VAL A 60 -10.79 -28.92 -11.11
C VAL A 60 -11.69 -27.85 -11.74
N LYS A 61 -12.93 -28.21 -12.09
CA LYS A 61 -13.92 -27.28 -12.67
C LYS A 61 -14.36 -26.16 -11.70
N GLU A 62 -14.15 -26.33 -10.41
CA GLU A 62 -14.52 -25.35 -9.38
C GLU A 62 -13.41 -24.32 -9.11
N VAL A 63 -12.22 -24.52 -9.69
CA VAL A 63 -11.07 -23.62 -9.53
C VAL A 63 -11.44 -22.15 -9.85
N PRO A 64 -12.12 -21.82 -10.97
CA PRO A 64 -12.48 -20.43 -11.25
C PRO A 64 -13.32 -19.79 -10.14
N HIS A 65 -14.36 -20.48 -9.66
CA HIS A 65 -15.22 -19.98 -8.60
C HIS A 65 -14.47 -19.84 -7.26
N LYS A 66 -13.56 -20.76 -6.94
CA LYS A 66 -12.69 -20.64 -5.76
C LYS A 66 -11.76 -19.43 -5.84
N VAL A 67 -11.21 -19.14 -7.02
CA VAL A 67 -10.37 -17.96 -7.25
C VAL A 67 -11.19 -16.68 -7.08
N GLU A 68 -12.39 -16.60 -7.65
CA GLU A 68 -13.29 -15.45 -7.48
C GLU A 68 -13.64 -15.22 -6.02
N GLY A 69 -14.03 -16.27 -5.30
CA GLY A 69 -14.31 -16.18 -3.86
C GLY A 69 -13.11 -15.72 -3.04
N LEU A 70 -11.90 -16.20 -3.37
CA LEU A 70 -10.67 -15.77 -2.71
C LEU A 70 -10.35 -14.29 -2.98
N GLN A 71 -10.54 -13.82 -4.22
CA GLN A 71 -10.34 -12.41 -4.56
C GLN A 71 -11.32 -11.50 -3.82
N GLU A 72 -12.58 -11.91 -3.69
CA GLU A 72 -13.58 -11.15 -2.96
C GLU A 72 -13.30 -11.11 -1.46
N GLN A 73 -12.92 -12.25 -0.86
CA GLN A 73 -12.46 -12.30 0.52
C GLN A 73 -11.25 -11.38 0.75
N LEU A 74 -10.30 -11.35 -0.19
CA LEU A 74 -9.13 -10.49 -0.09
C LEU A 74 -9.50 -9.00 -0.15
N ARG A 75 -10.44 -8.60 -1.02
CA ARG A 75 -10.96 -7.22 -1.06
C ARG A 75 -11.68 -6.86 0.24
N GLN A 76 -12.51 -7.75 0.76
CA GLN A 76 -13.26 -7.52 1.99
C GLN A 76 -12.31 -7.37 3.20
N LEU A 77 -11.30 -8.25 3.32
CA LEU A 77 -10.29 -8.17 4.37
C LEU A 77 -9.43 -6.90 4.25
N GLN A 78 -9.10 -6.47 3.03
CA GLN A 78 -8.40 -5.20 2.83
C GLN A 78 -9.22 -4.00 3.30
N LYS A 79 -10.52 -3.99 3.01
CA LYS A 79 -11.45 -2.94 3.47
C LYS A 79 -11.58 -2.94 4.99
N GLU A 80 -11.81 -4.11 5.59
CA GLU A 80 -11.93 -4.25 7.05
C GLU A 80 -10.63 -3.81 7.75
N ASN A 81 -9.46 -4.17 7.20
CA ASN A 81 -8.18 -3.74 7.74
C ASN A 81 -8.03 -2.20 7.69
N ALA A 82 -8.44 -1.56 6.59
CA ALA A 82 -8.44 -0.10 6.49
C ALA A 82 -9.37 0.54 7.54
N GLU A 83 -10.59 0.02 7.71
CA GLU A 83 -11.54 0.51 8.71
C GLU A 83 -11.04 0.31 10.16
N LEU A 84 -10.42 -0.84 10.45
CA LEU A 84 -9.83 -1.10 11.77
C LEU A 84 -8.64 -0.18 12.05
N LYS A 85 -7.78 0.06 11.05
CA LYS A 85 -6.69 1.04 11.17
C LYS A 85 -7.22 2.44 11.45
N GLU A 86 -8.29 2.85 10.78
CA GLU A 86 -8.92 4.15 11.00
C GLU A 86 -9.52 4.26 12.42
N LYS A 87 -10.23 3.23 12.89
CA LYS A 87 -10.77 3.20 14.26
C LYS A 87 -9.66 3.24 15.32
N ALA A 88 -8.58 2.48 15.11
CA ALA A 88 -7.44 2.49 16.02
C ALA A 88 -6.75 3.86 16.06
N ALA A 89 -6.61 4.50 14.90
CA ALA A 89 -6.11 5.88 14.80
C ALA A 89 -7.02 6.86 15.56
N ALA A 90 -8.34 6.80 15.34
CA ALA A 90 -9.30 7.67 16.02
C ALA A 90 -9.28 7.48 17.55
N ALA A 91 -9.15 6.24 18.04
CA ALA A 91 -9.05 5.95 19.46
C ALA A 91 -7.79 6.56 20.09
N ALA A 92 -6.62 6.40 19.44
CA ALA A 92 -5.38 7.03 19.90
C ALA A 92 -5.45 8.56 19.84
N ALA A 93 -6.10 9.13 18.81
CA ALA A 93 -6.26 10.57 18.63
C ALA A 93 -7.05 11.24 19.77
N GLY A 94 -8.05 10.53 20.31
CA GLY A 94 -8.93 11.04 21.37
C GLY A 94 -8.19 11.45 22.64
N ASP A 95 -7.06 10.82 22.96
CA ASP A 95 -6.25 11.17 24.14
C ASP A 95 -5.15 12.17 23.80
N ILE A 96 -4.59 12.12 22.59
CA ILE A 96 -3.54 13.05 22.14
C ILE A 96 -4.07 14.48 22.04
N PHE A 97 -5.29 14.68 21.55
CA PHE A 97 -5.87 16.01 21.36
C PHE A 97 -6.29 16.72 22.66
N LYS A 98 -6.16 16.05 23.81
CA LYS A 98 -6.42 16.65 25.13
C LYS A 98 -5.18 17.34 25.72
N ASP A 99 -3.97 16.96 25.31
CA ASP A 99 -2.72 17.55 25.80
C ASP A 99 -2.34 18.80 24.98
N VAL A 100 -3.14 19.86 25.13
CA VAL A 100 -2.90 21.15 24.48
C VAL A 100 -1.96 21.98 25.35
N LYS A 101 -0.84 22.41 24.75
CA LYS A 101 0.13 23.31 25.38
C LYS A 101 0.08 24.69 24.71
N GLU A 102 0.50 25.72 25.43
CA GLU A 102 0.51 27.09 24.92
C GLU A 102 1.89 27.73 25.12
N VAL A 103 2.42 28.35 24.06
CA VAL A 103 3.69 29.09 24.04
C VAL A 103 3.50 30.31 23.14
N ASN A 104 3.99 31.48 23.58
CA ASN A 104 3.98 32.73 22.80
C ASN A 104 2.60 33.12 22.20
N GLY A 105 1.50 32.73 22.86
CA GLY A 105 0.14 33.00 22.39
C GLY A 105 -0.38 32.04 21.32
N HIS A 106 0.35 30.94 21.05
CA HIS A 106 -0.06 29.88 20.14
C HIS A 106 -0.31 28.57 20.89
N ARG A 107 -1.44 27.92 20.59
CA ARG A 107 -1.77 26.58 21.09
C ARG A 107 -1.14 25.53 20.19
N TYR A 108 -0.45 24.57 20.77
CA TYR A 108 0.12 23.45 20.02
C TYR A 108 -0.10 22.11 20.72
N ILE A 109 -0.08 21.04 19.93
CA ILE A 109 -0.06 19.66 20.41
C ILE A 109 1.19 19.01 19.79
N ALA A 110 2.05 18.45 20.63
CA ALA A 110 3.22 17.70 20.20
C ALA A 110 3.22 16.34 20.90
N SER A 111 3.10 15.25 20.14
CA SER A 111 3.00 13.91 20.72
C SER A 111 3.58 12.82 19.83
N GLN A 112 4.09 11.78 20.47
CA GLN A 112 4.46 10.54 19.80
C GLN A 112 3.23 9.64 19.65
N VAL A 113 3.03 9.11 18.45
CA VAL A 113 1.90 8.24 18.11
C VAL A 113 2.38 6.92 17.55
N SER A 114 1.67 5.85 17.90
CA SER A 114 1.91 4.53 17.33
C SER A 114 0.97 4.33 16.15
N VAL A 115 1.51 4.39 14.93
CA VAL A 115 0.73 4.19 13.69
C VAL A 115 1.43 3.20 12.76
N SER A 116 0.63 2.55 11.91
CA SER A 116 1.12 1.49 11.01
C SER A 116 1.82 2.01 9.75
N ASP A 117 1.55 3.24 9.32
CA ASP A 117 2.16 3.88 8.16
C ASP A 117 2.06 5.41 8.22
N ALA A 118 2.79 6.10 7.34
CA ALA A 118 2.79 7.56 7.27
C ALA A 118 1.46 8.14 6.72
N GLY A 119 0.62 7.32 6.09
CA GLY A 119 -0.73 7.71 5.66
C GLY A 119 -1.63 7.97 6.86
N ALA A 120 -1.55 7.11 7.87
CA ALA A 120 -2.29 7.29 9.12
C ALA A 120 -1.97 8.65 9.78
N LEU A 121 -0.71 9.10 9.81
CA LEU A 121 -0.36 10.43 10.33
C LEU A 121 -1.13 11.56 9.65
N ARG A 122 -1.32 11.48 8.32
CA ARG A 122 -2.13 12.47 7.60
C ARG A 122 -3.59 12.42 8.02
N THR A 123 -4.15 11.23 8.17
CA THR A 123 -5.53 11.07 8.65
C THR A 123 -5.72 11.69 10.05
N PHE A 124 -4.75 11.53 10.95
CA PHE A 124 -4.78 12.23 12.25
C PHE A 124 -4.76 13.75 12.09
N ALA A 125 -3.88 14.26 11.22
CA ALA A 125 -3.78 15.69 10.95
C ALA A 125 -5.06 16.27 10.34
N ASP A 126 -5.70 15.54 9.44
CA ASP A 126 -6.97 15.93 8.82
C ASP A 126 -8.11 15.94 9.85
N ASN A 127 -8.19 14.92 10.71
CA ASN A 127 -9.15 14.86 11.82
C ASN A 127 -8.95 16.01 12.82
N TRP A 128 -7.69 16.34 13.13
CA TRP A 128 -7.35 17.50 13.93
C TRP A 128 -7.71 18.81 13.22
N LYS A 129 -7.51 18.91 11.89
CA LYS A 129 -7.87 20.11 11.13
C LYS A 129 -9.37 20.41 11.20
N GLN A 130 -10.21 19.37 11.20
CA GLN A 130 -11.67 19.49 11.28
C GLN A 130 -12.19 19.98 12.64
N LYS A 131 -11.40 19.92 13.71
CA LYS A 131 -11.83 20.26 15.09
C LYS A 131 -10.94 21.33 15.70
N ASP A 132 -11.47 22.24 16.50
CA ASP A 132 -10.68 23.35 17.05
C ASP A 132 -9.91 22.99 18.33
N TYR A 133 -8.89 22.13 18.21
CA TYR A 133 -8.06 21.71 19.35
C TYR A 133 -6.89 22.66 19.62
N SER A 134 -6.11 22.99 18.58
CA SER A 134 -4.90 23.83 18.67
C SER A 134 -4.61 24.52 17.33
N ASP A 135 -3.63 25.42 17.31
CA ASP A 135 -3.18 26.15 16.11
C ASP A 135 -2.10 25.37 15.33
N LEU A 136 -1.30 24.59 16.05
CA LEU A 136 -0.27 23.70 15.51
C LEU A 136 -0.41 22.26 16.04
N LEU A 137 -0.12 21.29 15.18
CA LEU A 137 0.01 19.87 15.51
C LEU A 137 1.34 19.32 15.03
N VAL A 138 2.08 18.66 15.91
CA VAL A 138 3.31 17.91 15.62
C VAL A 138 3.12 16.47 16.06
N LEU A 139 3.14 15.53 15.13
CA LEU A 139 3.04 14.10 15.40
C LEU A 139 4.32 13.40 14.98
N VAL A 140 4.80 12.50 15.83
CA VAL A 140 5.99 11.68 15.56
C VAL A 140 5.63 10.21 15.67
N ALA A 141 5.98 9.39 14.69
CA ALA A 141 5.77 7.95 14.73
C ALA A 141 7.06 7.19 14.37
N ALA A 142 7.40 6.21 15.20
CA ALA A 142 8.40 5.21 14.85
C ALA A 142 7.70 4.10 14.05
N ILE A 143 8.11 3.92 12.78
CA ILE A 143 7.53 2.94 11.86
C ILE A 143 8.67 2.08 11.33
N GLY A 144 8.80 0.87 11.86
CA GLY A 144 9.98 0.01 11.63
C GLY A 144 11.24 0.70 12.14
N ASP A 145 12.26 0.81 11.30
CA ASP A 145 13.54 1.47 11.63
C ASP A 145 13.53 2.99 11.35
N LYS A 146 12.42 3.55 10.84
CA LYS A 146 12.33 4.95 10.46
C LYS A 146 11.45 5.75 11.40
N VAL A 147 11.79 7.03 11.57
CA VAL A 147 10.95 8.01 12.25
C VAL A 147 10.22 8.84 11.22
N ASN A 148 8.91 8.97 11.33
CA ASN A 148 8.11 9.87 10.51
C ASN A 148 7.58 11.00 11.38
N VAL A 149 7.73 12.23 10.90
CA VAL A 149 7.23 13.43 11.56
C VAL A 149 6.23 14.10 10.64
N LEU A 150 5.09 14.49 11.18
CA LEU A 150 4.12 15.32 10.50
C LEU A 150 3.89 16.59 11.30
N VAL A 151 3.90 17.72 10.61
CA VAL A 151 3.48 19.01 11.17
C VAL A 151 2.29 19.52 10.36
N ALA A 152 1.24 19.95 11.06
CA ALA A 152 0.08 20.61 10.47
C ALA A 152 -0.17 21.93 11.19
N SER A 153 -0.58 22.96 10.44
CA SER A 153 -0.84 24.29 10.95
C SER A 153 -2.20 24.80 10.45
N LYS A 154 -2.91 25.54 11.29
CA LYS A 154 -4.15 26.27 10.94
C LYS A 154 -3.94 27.78 10.81
N THR A 155 -2.88 28.31 11.39
CA THR A 155 -2.53 29.73 11.26
C THR A 155 -1.63 29.95 10.05
N LYS A 156 -1.70 31.16 9.48
CA LYS A 156 -0.77 31.61 8.44
C LYS A 156 0.59 32.02 9.01
N ASP A 157 0.65 32.30 10.31
CA ASP A 157 1.86 32.80 10.97
C ASP A 157 2.89 31.67 11.19
N LEU A 158 2.41 30.44 11.37
CA LEU A 158 3.24 29.25 11.57
C LEU A 158 3.20 28.36 10.32
N HIS A 159 4.29 28.39 9.54
CA HIS A 159 4.44 27.55 8.36
C HIS A 159 4.92 26.13 8.72
N ALA A 160 4.06 25.12 8.52
CA ALA A 160 4.39 23.71 8.77
C ALA A 160 5.65 23.25 8.01
N GLY A 161 5.80 23.68 6.75
CA GLY A 161 6.98 23.36 5.94
C GLY A 161 8.30 23.91 6.47
N ASN A 162 8.28 25.04 7.18
CA ASN A 162 9.49 25.62 7.78
C ASN A 162 9.82 24.90 9.09
N LEU A 163 8.82 24.68 9.95
CA LEU A 163 8.96 23.94 11.20
C LEU A 163 9.50 22.52 10.97
N VAL A 164 9.00 21.80 9.98
CA VAL A 164 9.54 20.46 9.64
C VAL A 164 11.01 20.50 9.24
N LYS A 165 11.45 21.52 8.49
CA LYS A 165 12.86 21.65 8.09
C LYS A 165 13.79 21.93 9.27
N GLU A 166 13.28 22.57 10.31
CA GLU A 166 14.03 22.83 11.54
C GLU A 166 14.04 21.62 12.50
N LEU A 167 12.93 20.87 12.56
CA LEU A 167 12.78 19.71 13.45
C LEU A 167 13.40 18.43 12.87
N ALA A 168 13.30 18.20 11.56
CA ALA A 168 13.77 16.98 10.92
C ALA A 168 15.27 16.67 11.15
N PRO A 169 16.20 17.64 11.17
CA PRO A 169 17.61 17.38 11.46
C PRO A 169 17.86 16.77 12.84
N ILE A 170 16.98 16.99 13.83
CA ILE A 170 17.12 16.43 15.18
C ILE A 170 17.11 14.89 15.11
N ILE A 171 16.23 14.32 14.29
CA ILE A 171 16.10 12.86 14.11
C ILE A 171 16.94 12.30 12.95
N ASP A 172 17.99 13.02 12.54
CA ASP A 172 18.83 12.72 11.37
C ASP A 172 17.99 12.54 10.10
N GLY A 173 17.00 13.42 9.95
CA GLY A 173 15.98 13.35 8.92
C GLY A 173 15.96 14.57 7.99
N ARG A 174 15.16 14.45 6.93
CA ARG A 174 14.83 15.53 6.01
C ARG A 174 13.35 15.46 5.64
N GLY A 175 12.79 16.62 5.33
CA GLY A 175 11.40 16.72 4.94
C GLY A 175 11.03 18.04 4.31
N GLY A 176 9.75 18.18 4.03
CA GLY A 176 9.17 19.36 3.41
C GLY A 176 7.68 19.17 3.18
N GLY A 177 7.05 20.24 2.70
CA GLY A 177 5.64 20.23 2.40
C GLY A 177 5.09 21.64 2.22
N LYS A 178 3.77 21.73 2.24
CA LYS A 178 3.05 22.97 2.08
C LYS A 178 2.98 23.75 3.41
N PRO A 179 2.65 25.05 3.38
CA PRO A 179 2.45 25.85 4.59
C PRO A 179 1.51 25.24 5.63
N ASP A 180 0.46 24.56 5.19
CA ASP A 180 -0.59 24.01 6.03
C ASP A 180 -0.29 22.58 6.53
N MET A 181 0.59 21.85 5.85
CA MET A 181 0.98 20.50 6.21
C MET A 181 2.31 20.09 5.56
N ALA A 182 3.21 19.54 6.37
CA ALA A 182 4.49 19.03 5.93
C ALA A 182 4.88 17.74 6.66
N MET A 183 5.76 16.97 6.03
CA MET A 183 6.24 15.71 6.59
C MET A 183 7.75 15.56 6.42
N ALA A 184 8.37 14.86 7.37
CA ALA A 184 9.76 14.44 7.32
C ALA A 184 9.91 12.96 7.65
N GLY A 185 10.98 12.38 7.11
CA GLY A 185 11.48 11.07 7.52
C GLY A 185 12.88 11.21 8.12
N GLY A 186 13.14 10.46 9.18
CA GLY A 186 14.45 10.34 9.83
C GLY A 186 14.75 8.89 10.22
N SER A 187 15.91 8.70 10.85
CA SER A 187 16.42 7.37 11.20
C SER A 187 16.72 7.22 12.70
N ASN A 188 16.74 8.31 13.46
CA ASN A 188 17.15 8.28 14.86
C ASN A 188 15.96 8.31 15.82
N GLN A 189 15.53 7.12 16.26
CA GLN A 189 14.40 6.96 17.18
C GLN A 189 14.69 7.45 18.60
N ALA A 190 15.95 7.41 19.04
CA ALA A 190 16.33 7.84 20.39
C ALA A 190 16.09 9.34 20.63
N LYS A 191 16.06 10.14 19.56
CA LYS A 191 15.87 11.59 19.60
C LYS A 191 14.41 12.04 19.40
N ILE A 192 13.45 11.12 19.45
CA ILE A 192 12.03 11.47 19.34
C ILE A 192 11.61 12.42 20.47
N GLN A 193 12.03 12.14 21.71
CA GLN A 193 11.71 12.99 22.85
C GLN A 193 12.35 14.38 22.72
N GLU A 194 13.62 14.42 22.32
CA GLU A 194 14.35 15.68 22.05
C GLU A 194 13.64 16.53 20.99
N LEU A 195 13.12 15.90 19.93
CA LEU A 195 12.35 16.60 18.90
C LEU A 195 11.05 17.19 19.47
N LEU A 196 10.30 16.42 20.28
CA LEU A 196 9.05 16.88 20.90
C LEU A 196 9.28 18.07 21.84
N ASP A 197 10.36 18.02 22.64
CA ASP A 197 10.71 19.10 23.56
C ASP A 197 11.19 20.36 22.80
N ALA A 198 11.88 20.17 21.66
CA ALA A 198 12.33 21.27 20.82
C ALA A 198 11.18 22.05 20.17
N VAL A 199 9.98 21.46 20.01
CA VAL A 199 8.82 22.15 19.40
C VAL A 199 8.52 23.46 20.11
N ALA A 200 8.53 23.47 21.44
CA ALA A 200 8.24 24.68 22.23
C ALA A 200 9.22 25.83 21.96
N GLY A 201 10.50 25.52 21.70
CA GLY A 201 11.52 26.53 21.40
C GLY A 201 11.49 27.05 19.97
N LYS A 202 10.65 26.47 19.11
CA LYS A 202 10.50 26.82 17.69
C LYS A 202 9.18 27.55 17.38
N LEU A 203 8.35 27.74 18.40
CA LEU A 203 7.06 28.45 18.37
C LEU A 203 7.19 29.82 19.02
#